data_AF-A0AAV1LGV6-F1
#
_entry.id   AF-A0AAV1LGV6-F1
#
_cell.length_a   1.000
_cell.length_b   1.000
_cell.length_c   1.000
_cell.angle_alpha   90.00
_cell.angle_beta   90.00
_cell.angle_gamma   90.00
#
_symmetry.space_group_name_H-M   'P 1'
#
loop_
_entity.id
_entity.type
_entity.pdbx_description
1 polymer ?
#
loop_
_entity_poly.entity_id
_entity_poly.type
_entity_poly.pdbx_seq_one_letter_code
_entity_poly.pdbx_strand_id
1 'polypeptide(L)'
;MGNAPYHSLQKDKAPTSSSRKLELISWLQSKGIEANKNMLKPELVRLVKENKSRKSTYILDEITEQHGHTVLRLPPYHCHYNAIERIWAYFKGSFSCHYT
;
A
#
# COMPACT_ATOMS: atom_id res chain seq x y z
N MET A 1 0.14 4.64 15.80
CA MET A 1 0.34 5.58 14.69
C MET A 1 -0.36 4.96 13.51
N GLY A 2 -1.35 5.66 12.96
CA GLY A 2 -2.42 5.04 12.17
C GLY A 2 -2.00 4.62 10.77
N ASN A 3 -2.78 3.68 10.20
CA ASN A 3 -2.76 3.31 8.79
C ASN A 3 -3.31 4.47 7.93
N ALA A 4 -2.57 5.58 7.85
CA ALA A 4 -2.94 6.69 6.99
C ALA A 4 -2.67 6.31 5.52
N PRO A 5 -3.58 6.63 4.57
CA PRO A 5 -3.49 6.15 3.20
C PRO A 5 -2.19 6.50 2.46
N TYR A 6 -1.55 7.62 2.83
CA TYR A 6 -0.32 8.10 2.19
C TYR A 6 0.94 7.31 2.59
N HIS A 7 0.94 6.55 3.70
CA HIS A 7 2.09 5.75 4.12
C HIS A 7 2.34 4.53 3.22
N SER A 8 1.37 4.17 2.38
CA SER A 8 1.38 2.94 1.57
C SER A 8 0.96 3.23 0.13
N LEU A 9 1.47 4.32 -0.46
CA LEU A 9 1.27 4.64 -1.87
C LEU A 9 2.00 3.63 -2.77
N GLN A 10 1.24 2.81 -3.48
CA GLN A 10 1.74 1.83 -4.43
C GLN A 10 2.04 2.50 -5.78
N LYS A 11 3.20 2.18 -6.36
CA LYS A 11 3.63 2.70 -7.67
C LYS A 11 2.74 2.17 -8.81
N ASP A 12 2.63 0.85 -8.91
CA ASP A 12 1.81 0.15 -9.89
C ASP A 12 0.51 -0.36 -9.25
N LYS A 13 -0.30 0.56 -8.71
CA LYS A 13 -1.58 0.20 -8.10
C LYS A 13 -2.50 -0.41 -9.15
N ALA A 14 -2.75 -1.72 -9.05
CA ALA A 14 -3.70 -2.39 -9.93
C ALA A 14 -5.14 -1.89 -9.65
N PRO A 15 -5.95 -1.66 -10.70
CA PRO A 15 -7.37 -1.34 -10.54
C PRO A 15 -8.12 -2.49 -9.84
N THR A 16 -9.22 -2.17 -9.19
CA THR A 16 -10.03 -3.14 -8.43
C THR A 16 -11.36 -3.41 -9.13
N SER A 17 -12.16 -4.34 -8.61
CA SER A 17 -13.53 -4.59 -9.11
C SER A 17 -14.44 -3.34 -9.03
N SER A 18 -14.11 -2.41 -8.15
CA SER A 18 -14.80 -1.13 -8.00
C SER A 18 -14.38 -0.08 -9.04
N SER A 19 -13.23 -0.27 -9.72
CA SER A 19 -12.77 0.61 -10.79
C SER A 19 -13.71 0.60 -11.99
N ARG A 20 -13.63 1.67 -12.79
CA ARG A 20 -14.41 1.80 -14.03
C ARG A 20 -13.88 0.79 -15.05
N LYS A 21 -14.77 0.33 -15.95
CA LYS A 21 -14.41 -0.63 -17.00
C LYS A 21 -13.26 -0.12 -17.88
N LEU A 22 -13.26 1.18 -18.19
CA LEU A 22 -12.22 1.82 -18.98
C LEU A 22 -10.86 1.80 -18.26
N GLU A 23 -10.82 2.02 -16.94
CA GLU A 23 -9.57 1.96 -16.17
C GLU A 23 -8.97 0.56 -16.17
N LEU A 24 -9.81 -0.48 -16.05
CA LEU A 24 -9.37 -1.87 -16.16
C LEU A 24 -8.73 -2.14 -17.53
N ILE A 25 -9.36 -1.67 -18.61
CA ILE A 25 -8.86 -1.84 -19.98
C ILE A 25 -7.54 -1.09 -20.17
N SER A 26 -7.49 0.20 -19.82
CA SER A 26 -6.28 1.02 -19.95
C SER A 26 -5.11 0.44 -19.16
N TRP A 27 -5.35 -0.07 -17.95
CA TRP A 27 -4.30 -0.71 -17.17
C TRP A 27 -3.81 -2.01 -17.82
N LEU A 28 -4.71 -2.88 -18.29
CA LEU A 28 -4.33 -4.11 -19.01
C LEU A 28 -3.53 -3.82 -20.27
N GLN A 29 -3.97 -2.83 -21.06
CA GLN A 29 -3.26 -2.38 -22.26
C GLN A 29 -1.88 -1.80 -21.95
N SER A 30 -1.74 -1.06 -20.85
CA SER A 30 -0.44 -0.55 -20.39
C SER A 30 0.55 -1.66 -20.02
N LYS A 31 0.05 -2.87 -19.73
CA LYS A 31 0.83 -4.08 -19.48
C LYS A 31 0.97 -4.96 -20.73
N GLY A 32 0.51 -4.51 -21.90
CA GLY A 32 0.56 -5.27 -23.16
C GLY A 32 -0.48 -6.37 -23.26
N ILE A 33 -1.51 -6.38 -22.43
CA ILE A 33 -2.59 -7.37 -22.48
C ILE A 33 -3.72 -6.84 -23.36
N GLU A 34 -4.17 -7.69 -24.29
CA GLU A 34 -5.35 -7.41 -25.11
C GLU A 34 -6.60 -7.35 -24.22
N ALA A 35 -7.13 -6.14 -24.06
CA ALA A 35 -8.38 -5.88 -23.36
C ALA A 35 -9.23 -4.94 -24.20
N ASN A 36 -10.51 -5.26 -24.34
CA ASN A 36 -11.44 -4.47 -25.15
C ASN A 36 -12.73 -4.12 -24.38
N LYS A 37 -13.53 -3.22 -24.95
CA LYS A 37 -14.81 -2.79 -24.37
C LYS A 37 -15.92 -3.84 -24.46
N ASN A 38 -15.77 -4.87 -25.29
CA ASN A 38 -16.74 -5.94 -25.48
C ASN A 38 -16.60 -7.03 -24.41
N MET A 39 -15.42 -7.19 -23.80
CA MET A 39 -15.19 -8.12 -22.69
C MET A 39 -16.06 -7.82 -21.48
N LEU A 40 -16.45 -8.84 -20.73
CA LEU A 40 -17.23 -8.66 -19.53
C LEU A 40 -16.35 -8.07 -18.40
N LYS A 41 -16.93 -7.22 -17.55
CA LYS A 41 -16.20 -6.63 -16.42
C LYS A 41 -15.56 -7.71 -15.50
N PRO A 42 -16.24 -8.83 -15.18
CA PRO A 42 -15.64 -9.94 -14.44
C PRO A 42 -14.38 -10.52 -15.08
N GLU A 43 -14.36 -10.67 -16.42
CA GLU A 43 -13.20 -11.20 -17.15
C GLU A 43 -12.01 -10.24 -17.07
N LEU A 44 -12.26 -8.94 -17.28
CA LEU A 44 -11.24 -7.90 -17.12
C LEU A 44 -10.66 -7.90 -15.70
N VAL A 45 -11.50 -8.03 -14.67
CA VAL A 45 -11.05 -8.13 -13.27
C VAL A 45 -10.22 -9.40 -13.04
N ARG A 46 -10.57 -10.52 -13.68
CA ARG A 46 -9.79 -11.76 -13.58
C ARG A 46 -8.40 -11.59 -14.19
N LEU A 47 -8.31 -11.01 -15.38
CA LEU A 47 -7.03 -10.70 -16.04
C LEU A 47 -6.16 -9.76 -15.20
N VAL A 48 -6.77 -8.73 -14.60
CA VAL A 48 -6.03 -7.83 -13.68
C VAL A 48 -5.50 -8.59 -12.47
N LYS A 49 -6.28 -9.53 -11.91
CA LYS A 49 -5.82 -10.36 -10.78
C LYS A 49 -4.70 -11.34 -11.16
N GLU A 50 -4.72 -11.86 -12.38
CA GLU A 50 -3.70 -12.78 -12.91
C GLU A 50 -2.40 -12.05 -13.23
N ASN A 51 -2.48 -10.81 -13.72
CA ASN A 51 -1.31 -10.06 -14.18
C ASN A 51 -0.82 -8.96 -13.23
N LYS A 52 -1.45 -8.76 -12.07
CA LYS A 52 -0.91 -7.85 -11.04
C LYS A 52 0.34 -8.46 -10.41
N SER A 53 1.30 -7.61 -10.07
CA SER A 53 2.46 -8.04 -9.29
C SER A 53 2.02 -8.67 -7.97
N ARG A 54 2.63 -9.81 -7.62
CA ARG A 54 2.45 -10.44 -6.30
C ARG A 54 3.01 -9.58 -5.17
N LYS A 55 4.06 -8.80 -5.46
CA LYS A 55 4.68 -7.88 -4.51
C LYS A 55 4.22 -6.46 -4.78
N SER A 56 3.64 -5.83 -3.77
CA SER A 56 3.30 -4.41 -3.80
C SER A 56 4.58 -3.60 -3.61
N THR A 57 4.98 -2.84 -4.62
CA THR A 57 6.11 -1.91 -4.51
C THR A 57 5.57 -0.54 -4.16
N TYR A 58 6.09 0.05 -3.09
CA TYR A 58 5.69 1.36 -2.61
C TYR A 58 6.70 2.41 -3.06
N ILE A 59 6.23 3.62 -3.34
CA ILE A 59 7.07 4.73 -3.81
C ILE A 59 8.18 5.04 -2.79
N LEU A 60 7.85 5.00 -1.49
CA LEU A 60 8.82 5.21 -0.42
C LEU A 60 9.94 4.16 -0.42
N ASP A 61 9.60 2.92 -0.72
CA ASP A 61 10.56 1.80 -0.69
C ASP A 61 11.61 1.98 -1.80
N GLU A 62 11.21 2.47 -2.98
CA GLU A 62 12.13 2.81 -4.06
C GLU A 62 13.03 4.00 -3.71
N ILE A 63 12.46 5.08 -3.15
CA ILE A 63 13.24 6.27 -2.75
C ILE A 63 14.28 5.90 -1.69
N THR A 64 13.89 5.09 -0.70
CA THR A 64 14.81 4.68 0.37
C THR A 64 15.89 3.72 -0.13
N GLU A 65 15.54 2.79 -1.02
CA GLU A 65 16.49 1.89 -1.67
C GLU A 65 17.52 2.66 -2.51
N GLN A 66 17.10 3.72 -3.23
CA GLN A 66 18.01 4.62 -3.95
C GLN A 66 19.06 5.30 -3.04
N HIS A 67 18.73 5.49 -1.76
CA HIS A 67 19.65 6.04 -0.76
C HIS A 67 20.38 4.95 0.04
N GLY A 68 20.25 3.67 -0.34
CA GLY A 68 20.90 2.55 0.35
C GLY A 68 20.22 2.15 1.66
N HIS A 69 18.94 2.49 1.84
CA HIS A 69 18.17 2.17 3.04
C HIS A 69 17.11 1.09 2.76
N THR A 70 16.93 0.19 3.73
CA THR A 70 15.90 -0.84 3.67
C THR A 70 14.71 -0.46 4.56
N VAL A 71 13.50 -0.48 4.02
CA VAL A 71 12.28 -0.19 4.78
C VAL A 71 11.79 -1.43 5.52
N LEU A 72 11.66 -1.32 6.84
CA LEU A 72 10.95 -2.29 7.67
C LEU A 72 9.49 -1.86 7.85
N ARG A 73 8.55 -2.59 7.23
CA ARG A 73 7.12 -2.34 7.40
C ARG A 73 6.55 -3.19 8.54
N LEU A 74 6.04 -2.52 9.57
CA LEU A 74 5.34 -3.18 10.68
C LEU A 74 3.92 -3.58 10.25
N PRO A 75 3.37 -4.69 10.79
CA PRO A 75 2.01 -5.09 10.49
C PRO A 75 1.01 -4.05 11.06
N PRO A 76 -0.10 -3.76 10.34
CA PRO A 76 -1.09 -2.79 10.78
C PRO A 76 -1.63 -3.11 12.18
N TYR A 77 -1.89 -2.07 12.99
CA TYR A 77 -2.44 -2.20 14.35
C TYR A 77 -1.55 -2.89 15.39
N HIS A 78 -0.28 -3.15 15.08
CA HIS A 78 0.70 -3.68 16.04
C HIS A 78 1.68 -2.59 16.50
N CYS A 79 1.16 -1.56 17.17
CA CYS A 79 1.94 -0.42 17.65
C CYS A 79 3.03 -0.80 18.67
N HIS A 80 2.91 -1.94 19.35
CA HIS A 80 3.93 -2.46 20.26
C HIS A 80 5.24 -2.83 19.57
N TYR A 81 5.25 -3.05 18.25
CA TYR A 81 6.49 -3.23 17.49
C TYR A 81 7.14 -1.91 17.07
N ASN A 82 6.44 -0.78 17.24
CA ASN A 82 6.96 0.54 16.91
C ASN A 82 7.72 1.13 18.11
N ALA A 83 9.06 1.14 18.03
CA ALA A 83 9.91 1.68 19.08
C ALA A 83 9.60 3.14 19.43
N ILE A 84 9.26 3.96 18.43
CA ILE A 84 8.91 5.38 18.63
C ILE A 84 7.62 5.49 19.45
N GLU A 85 6.62 4.67 19.16
CA GLU A 85 5.37 4.68 19.94
C GLU A 85 5.58 4.21 21.37
N ARG A 86 6.46 3.21 21.58
CA ARG A 86 6.81 2.74 22.93
C ARG A 86 7.51 3.84 23.74
N ILE A 87 8.51 4.50 23.16
CA ILE A 87 9.20 5.61 23.83
C ILE A 87 8.22 6.76 24.11
N TRP A 88 7.36 7.12 23.14
CA TRP A 88 6.38 8.18 23.30
C TRP A 88 5.35 7.87 24.40
N ALA A 89 4.87 6.62 24.47
CA ALA A 89 3.96 6.18 25.53
C ALA A 89 4.62 6.26 26.91
N TYR A 90 5.88 5.85 27.02
CA TYR A 90 6.67 5.96 28.25
C TYR A 90 6.78 7.42 28.71
N PHE A 91 7.16 8.34 27.81
CA PHE A 91 7.24 9.75 28.14
C PHE A 91 5.90 10.31 28.64
N LYS A 92 4.80 10.07 27.92
CA LYS A 92 3.47 10.53 28.35
C LYS A 92 3.05 9.98 29.71
N GLY A 93 3.33 8.70 29.98
CA GLY A 93 3.04 8.09 31.28
C GLY A 93 3.82 8.75 32.42
N SER A 94 5.10 9.04 32.20
CA SER A 94 5.93 9.74 33.19
C SER A 94 5.39 11.13 33.55
N PHE A 95 4.92 11.90 32.57
CA PHE A 95 4.27 13.19 32.83
C PHE A 95 2.93 13.04 33.58
N SER A 96 2.18 11.96 33.34
CA SER A 96 0.91 11.72 34.03
C SER A 96 1.05 11.35 35.50
N CYS A 97 2.16 10.70 35.90
CA CYS A 97 2.44 10.36 37.30
C CYS A 97 3.04 11.53 38.12
N HIS A 98 3.53 12.59 37.46
CA HIS A 98 4.11 13.75 38.14
C HIS A 98 3.08 14.81 38.60
N TYR A 99 1.79 14.64 38.27
CA TYR A 99 0.69 15.54 38.66
C TYR A 99 -0.37 14.87 39.57
N THR A 100 0.01 13.80 40.27
CA THR A 100 -0.77 13.16 41.35
C THR A 100 0.07 13.09 42.60
#